data_AF-A0A7Y2JM89-F1
#
_entry.id   AF-A0A7Y2JM89-F1
#
_cell.length_a   1.000
_cell.length_b   1.000
_cell.length_c   1.000
_cell.angle_alpha   90.00
_cell.angle_beta   90.00
_cell.angle_gamma   90.00
#
_symmetry.space_group_name_H-M   'P 1'
#
loop_
_entity.id
_entity.type
_entity.pdbx_description
1 polymer ?
#
loop_
_entity_poly.entity_id
_entity_poly.type
_entity_poly.pdbx_seq_one_letter_code
_entity_poly.pdbx_strand_id
1 'polypeptide(L)'
;RKRYIQEKAEDAVSHGISAVVNLGAGLDTLVFRSQMLASLPAWEVDQPVNVATKCKGLERALGKWPDRVTQVAVDFDHEDLSQKLRNAGYEGNEPTLFVLEAVTQYLTEDGIASTFDFLSEAPTGSRLLFTYVKQSFLDGDDIGGLKMIYKGTVQKGLWKFGLNPETVADFLTPFGWEVVAHESSEEIAARYIPATGRTIRTMPIEPVVYAVRR
;
A
#
# COMPACT_ATOMS: atom_id res chain seq x y z
N ARG A 1 8.82 -7.04 4.62
CA ARG A 1 7.91 -6.00 4.11
C ARG A 1 7.47 -4.99 5.19
N LYS A 2 6.65 -5.35 6.20
CA LYS A 2 6.12 -4.38 7.19
C LYS A 2 7.16 -3.48 7.87
N ARG A 3 8.35 -4.00 8.20
CA ARG A 3 9.45 -3.20 8.75
C ARG A 3 10.03 -2.21 7.74
N TYR A 4 10.27 -2.65 6.51
CA TYR A 4 10.74 -1.80 5.41
C TYR A 4 9.76 -0.65 5.11
N ILE A 5 8.45 -0.95 5.00
CA ILE A 5 7.42 0.07 4.75
C ILE A 5 7.37 1.07 5.91
N GLN A 6 7.43 0.61 7.17
CA GLN A 6 7.48 1.51 8.31
C GLN A 6 8.72 2.42 8.25
N GLU A 7 9.90 1.87 7.99
CA GLU A 7 11.13 2.65 7.92
C GLU A 7 11.07 3.72 6.81
N LYS A 8 10.57 3.35 5.62
CA LYS A 8 10.36 4.31 4.54
C LYS A 8 9.27 5.33 4.82
N ALA A 9 8.23 4.96 5.55
CA ALA A 9 7.21 5.88 6.01
C ALA A 9 7.77 6.88 7.02
N GLU A 10 8.56 6.43 7.99
CA GLU A 10 9.24 7.27 8.97
C GLU A 10 10.26 8.22 8.31
N ASP A 11 11.03 7.71 7.35
CA ASP A 11 11.92 8.52 6.50
C ASP A 11 11.15 9.58 5.71
N ALA A 12 10.00 9.24 5.14
CA ALA A 12 9.15 10.20 4.43
C ALA A 12 8.67 11.34 5.34
N VAL A 13 8.32 11.07 6.60
CA VAL A 13 7.98 12.11 7.58
C VAL A 13 9.15 13.05 7.81
N SER A 14 10.38 12.53 7.93
CA SER A 14 11.60 13.36 8.03
C SER A 14 11.85 14.24 6.80
N HIS A 15 11.23 13.93 5.66
CA HIS A 15 11.35 14.68 4.41
C HIS A 15 10.12 15.56 4.09
N GLY A 16 9.33 15.93 5.10
CA GLY A 16 8.30 16.96 4.96
C GLY A 16 6.92 16.46 4.50
N ILE A 17 6.63 15.16 4.68
CA ILE A 17 5.25 14.68 4.56
C ILE A 17 4.39 15.23 5.69
N SER A 18 3.20 15.71 5.33
CA SER A 18 2.23 16.33 6.25
C SER A 18 0.95 15.50 6.44
N ALA A 19 0.75 14.45 5.64
CA ALA A 19 -0.45 13.61 5.67
C ALA A 19 -0.16 12.16 5.27
N VAL A 20 -1.02 11.23 5.69
CA VAL A 20 -0.92 9.81 5.33
C VAL A 20 -2.23 9.31 4.75
N VAL A 21 -2.19 8.68 3.58
CA VAL A 21 -3.34 7.95 3.02
C VAL A 21 -2.95 6.49 2.84
N ASN A 22 -3.54 5.61 3.64
CA ASN A 22 -3.30 4.17 3.62
C ASN A 22 -4.44 3.47 2.85
N LEU A 23 -4.17 3.14 1.60
CA LEU A 23 -5.10 2.53 0.64
C LEU A 23 -5.09 1.00 0.82
N GLY A 24 -6.28 0.41 0.99
CA GLY A 24 -6.44 -1.00 1.36
C GLY A 24 -5.84 -1.31 2.73
N ALA A 25 -6.13 -0.45 3.71
CA ALA A 25 -5.49 -0.47 5.01
C ALA A 25 -5.71 -1.77 5.79
N GLY A 26 -6.75 -2.54 5.49
CA GLY A 26 -7.12 -3.80 6.11
C GLY A 26 -7.02 -3.74 7.62
N LEU A 27 -6.19 -4.62 8.18
CA LEU A 27 -5.84 -4.65 9.60
C LEU A 27 -4.46 -4.04 9.89
N ASP A 28 -3.88 -3.29 8.95
CA ASP A 28 -2.64 -2.58 9.20
C ASP A 28 -2.80 -1.60 10.36
N THR A 29 -1.76 -1.52 11.20
CA THR A 29 -1.69 -0.60 12.32
C THR A 29 -0.55 0.41 12.16
N LEU A 30 0.02 0.56 10.96
CA LEU A 30 1.14 1.47 10.66
C LEU A 30 0.92 2.86 11.26
N VAL A 31 -0.23 3.49 10.98
CA VAL A 31 -0.54 4.83 11.48
C VAL A 31 -0.74 4.88 12.99
N PHE A 32 -1.06 3.76 13.64
CA PHE A 32 -1.26 3.67 15.10
C PHE A 32 0.02 3.32 15.86
N ARG A 33 0.94 2.57 15.24
CA ARG A 33 2.13 2.00 15.89
C ARG A 33 3.40 2.82 15.69
N SER A 34 3.51 3.62 14.62
CA SER A 34 4.65 4.50 14.41
C SER A 34 4.43 5.84 15.11
N GLN A 35 5.36 6.23 15.99
CA GLN A 35 5.29 7.51 16.70
C GLN A 35 5.44 8.71 15.76
N MET A 36 6.22 8.59 14.67
CA MET A 36 6.41 9.68 13.71
C MET A 36 5.17 9.92 12.87
N LEU A 37 4.44 8.85 12.50
CA LEU A 37 3.14 8.99 11.82
C LEU A 37 2.03 9.42 12.80
N ALA A 38 2.25 9.26 14.11
CA ALA A 38 1.25 9.57 15.11
C ALA A 38 0.95 11.08 15.28
N SER A 39 1.76 11.96 14.69
CA SER A 39 1.51 13.40 14.65
C SER A 39 0.77 13.87 13.39
N LEU A 40 0.56 12.98 12.40
CA LEU A 40 -0.02 13.36 11.12
C LEU A 40 -1.50 12.99 11.01
N PRO A 41 -2.33 13.82 10.35
CA PRO A 41 -3.65 13.39 9.90
C PRO A 41 -3.49 12.19 8.96
N ALA A 42 -4.37 11.21 9.13
CA ALA A 42 -4.32 9.96 8.39
C ALA A 42 -5.70 9.52 7.93
N TRP A 43 -5.79 9.04 6.70
CA TRP A 43 -6.96 8.42 6.14
C TRP A 43 -6.64 6.96 5.85
N GLU A 44 -7.41 6.05 6.46
CA GLU A 44 -7.34 4.63 6.15
C GLU A 44 -8.53 4.26 5.28
N VAL A 45 -8.24 3.76 4.09
CA VAL A 45 -9.23 3.48 3.06
C VAL A 45 -9.31 1.98 2.84
N ASP A 46 -10.52 1.42 2.89
CA ASP A 46 -10.75 0.01 2.55
C ASP A 46 -12.23 -0.24 2.23
N GLN A 47 -12.58 -1.45 1.83
CA GLN A 47 -13.94 -1.90 1.66
C GLN A 47 -14.74 -1.74 2.97
N PRO A 48 -16.06 -1.45 2.89
CA PRO A 48 -16.91 -1.25 4.05
C PRO A 48 -16.81 -2.35 5.13
N VAL A 49 -16.69 -3.62 4.72
CA VAL A 49 -16.56 -4.75 5.63
C VAL A 49 -15.25 -4.75 6.42
N ASN A 50 -14.15 -4.35 5.78
CA ASN A 50 -12.83 -4.28 6.41
C ASN A 50 -12.75 -3.10 7.36
N VAL A 51 -13.27 -1.94 6.94
CA VAL A 51 -13.41 -0.75 7.80
C VAL A 51 -14.21 -1.09 9.06
N ALA A 52 -15.40 -1.68 8.92
CA ALA A 52 -16.24 -2.04 10.06
C ALA A 52 -15.53 -3.03 11.03
N THR A 53 -14.84 -4.03 10.48
CA THR A 53 -14.08 -5.02 11.26
C THR A 53 -12.93 -4.35 12.03
N LYS A 54 -12.18 -3.46 11.36
CA LYS A 54 -11.06 -2.74 11.95
C LYS A 54 -11.52 -1.79 13.05
N CYS A 55 -12.57 -0.99 12.81
CA CYS A 55 -13.14 -0.08 13.79
C CYS A 55 -13.50 -0.81 15.09
N LYS A 56 -14.22 -1.93 14.98
CA LYS A 56 -14.58 -2.75 16.16
C LYS A 56 -13.37 -3.25 16.93
N GLY A 57 -12.30 -3.65 16.23
CA GLY A 57 -11.05 -4.09 16.84
C GLY A 57 -10.31 -2.95 17.55
N LEU A 58 -10.23 -1.79 16.91
CA LEU A 58 -9.54 -0.61 17.42
C LEU A 58 -10.28 0.05 18.59
N GLU A 59 -11.61 0.15 18.55
CA GLU A 59 -12.42 0.62 19.67
C GLU A 59 -12.15 -0.18 20.95
N ARG A 60 -12.11 -1.51 20.80
CA ARG A 60 -11.79 -2.42 21.92
C ARG A 60 -10.36 -2.24 22.43
N ALA A 61 -9.41 -1.99 21.53
CA ALA A 61 -7.98 -1.97 21.87
C ALA A 61 -7.50 -0.62 22.41
N LEU A 62 -8.00 0.49 21.87
CA LEU A 62 -7.48 1.83 22.13
C LEU A 62 -8.21 2.55 23.27
N GLY A 63 -9.47 2.20 23.53
CA GLY A 63 -10.33 2.89 24.49
C GLY A 63 -10.77 4.29 24.06
N LYS A 64 -9.88 5.09 23.45
CA LYS A 64 -10.19 6.36 22.78
C LYS A 64 -9.67 6.33 21.34
N TRP A 65 -10.53 6.69 20.39
CA TRP A 65 -10.17 6.85 18.99
C TRP A 65 -9.26 8.09 18.79
N PRO A 66 -8.15 8.00 18.03
CA PRO A 66 -7.34 9.17 17.72
C PRO A 66 -8.06 10.10 16.73
N ASP A 67 -8.29 11.35 17.13
CA ASP A 67 -9.03 12.36 16.33
C ASP A 67 -8.40 12.64 14.95
N ARG A 68 -7.11 12.31 14.78
CA ARG A 68 -6.36 12.49 13.53
C ARG A 68 -6.57 11.38 12.49
N VAL A 69 -7.19 10.26 12.86
CA VAL A 69 -7.36 9.10 11.96
C VAL A 69 -8.80 9.00 11.50
N THR A 70 -9.02 9.10 10.20
CA THR A 70 -10.33 8.95 9.56
C THR A 70 -10.40 7.65 8.79
N GLN A 71 -11.43 6.83 9.02
CA GLN A 71 -11.69 5.63 8.25
C GLN A 71 -12.62 5.95 7.09
N VAL A 72 -12.29 5.51 5.88
CA VAL A 72 -13.02 5.82 4.65
C VAL A 72 -13.39 4.52 3.94
N ALA A 73 -14.68 4.28 3.79
CA ALA A 73 -15.18 3.08 3.10
C ALA A 73 -15.25 3.33 1.58
N VAL A 74 -14.44 2.58 0.82
CA VAL A 74 -14.33 2.68 -0.64
C VAL A 74 -14.16 1.30 -1.27
N ASP A 75 -14.92 1.04 -2.33
CA ASP A 75 -14.62 0.00 -3.31
C ASP A 75 -13.83 0.61 -4.48
N PHE A 76 -12.53 0.31 -4.57
CA PHE A 76 -11.63 0.85 -5.58
C PHE A 76 -12.01 0.50 -7.03
N ASP A 77 -12.75 -0.59 -7.25
CA ASP A 77 -13.17 -1.00 -8.60
C ASP A 77 -14.45 -0.25 -9.05
N HIS A 78 -15.22 0.33 -8.13
CA HIS A 78 -16.59 0.79 -8.42
C HIS A 78 -16.93 2.20 -7.91
N GLU A 79 -16.10 2.78 -7.05
CA GLU A 79 -16.35 4.07 -6.43
C GLU A 79 -15.22 5.08 -6.70
N ASP A 80 -15.59 6.36 -6.74
CA ASP A 80 -14.64 7.46 -6.89
C ASP A 80 -13.85 7.67 -5.58
N LEU A 81 -12.61 7.19 -5.56
CA LEU A 81 -11.68 7.34 -4.45
C LEU A 81 -11.42 8.80 -4.07
N SER A 82 -11.25 9.66 -5.08
CA SER A 82 -10.92 11.08 -4.92
C SER A 82 -12.08 11.80 -4.22
N GLN A 83 -13.32 11.55 -4.66
CA GLN A 83 -14.52 12.13 -4.05
C GLN A 83 -14.76 11.61 -2.63
N LYS A 84 -14.53 10.31 -2.38
CA LYS A 84 -14.70 9.70 -1.05
C LYS A 84 -13.72 10.30 -0.03
N LEU A 85 -12.47 10.49 -0.43
CA LEU A 85 -11.44 11.10 0.39
C LEU A 85 -11.72 12.59 0.66
N ARG A 86 -12.13 13.37 -0.36
CA ARG A 86 -12.56 14.76 -0.16
C ARG A 86 -13.71 14.89 0.81
N ASN A 87 -14.74 14.04 0.68
CA ASN A 87 -15.87 14.00 1.62
C ASN A 87 -15.42 13.67 3.06
N ALA A 88 -14.29 12.98 3.22
CA ALA A 88 -13.66 12.65 4.50
C ALA A 88 -12.63 13.71 4.96
N GLY A 89 -12.56 14.87 4.29
CA GLY A 89 -11.71 16.00 4.65
C GLY A 89 -10.27 15.93 4.14
N TYR A 90 -9.95 15.02 3.21
CA TYR A 90 -8.66 15.02 2.53
C TYR A 90 -8.70 15.94 1.30
N GLU A 91 -8.06 17.11 1.40
CA GLU A 91 -8.07 18.14 0.35
C GLU A 91 -7.01 17.92 -0.75
N GLY A 92 -6.03 17.02 -0.52
CA GLY A 92 -4.99 16.71 -1.52
C GLY A 92 -4.02 17.84 -1.83
N ASN A 93 -3.93 18.86 -0.98
CA ASN A 93 -3.09 20.05 -1.17
C ASN A 93 -1.73 19.98 -0.47
N GLU A 94 -1.52 19.01 0.43
CA GLU A 94 -0.30 18.85 1.20
C GLU A 94 0.53 17.64 0.72
N PRO A 95 1.88 17.68 0.79
CA PRO A 95 2.72 16.52 0.52
C PRO A 95 2.30 15.31 1.36
N THR A 96 1.89 14.23 0.68
CA THR A 96 1.22 13.09 1.31
C THR A 96 2.01 11.80 1.10
N LEU A 97 2.09 10.98 2.15
CA LEU A 97 2.54 9.59 2.03
C LEU A 97 1.36 8.70 1.71
N PHE A 98 1.38 8.10 0.53
CA PHE A 98 0.46 7.06 0.12
C PHE A 98 1.07 5.68 0.39
N VAL A 99 0.28 4.79 0.98
CA VAL A 99 0.63 3.38 1.16
C VAL A 99 -0.44 2.53 0.48
N LEU A 100 -0.03 1.65 -0.44
CA LEU A 100 -0.89 0.71 -1.16
C LEU A 100 -0.25 -0.70 -1.07
N GLU A 101 -0.23 -1.25 0.15
CA GLU A 101 0.43 -2.52 0.46
C GLU A 101 -0.51 -3.71 0.28
N ALA A 102 -0.14 -4.64 -0.59
CA ALA A 102 -0.83 -5.90 -0.86
C ALA A 102 -2.25 -5.70 -1.39
N VAL A 103 -2.47 -4.66 -2.21
CA VAL A 103 -3.78 -4.28 -2.74
C VAL A 103 -3.88 -4.49 -4.24
N THR A 104 -2.86 -4.09 -5.00
CA THR A 104 -2.93 -3.95 -6.47
C THR A 104 -3.42 -5.23 -7.14
N GLN A 105 -3.01 -6.40 -6.66
CA GLN A 105 -3.40 -7.67 -7.23
C GLN A 105 -4.90 -7.99 -7.15
N TYR A 106 -5.69 -7.31 -6.31
CA TYR A 106 -7.12 -7.53 -6.18
C TYR A 106 -7.97 -6.62 -7.09
N LEU A 107 -7.36 -5.57 -7.63
CA LEU A 107 -8.04 -4.58 -8.44
C LEU A 107 -8.09 -5.02 -9.90
N THR A 108 -9.14 -4.60 -10.60
CA THR A 108 -9.20 -4.68 -12.07
C THR A 108 -8.22 -3.69 -12.70
N GLU A 109 -7.95 -3.84 -13.99
CA GLU A 109 -7.15 -2.87 -14.75
C GLU A 109 -7.75 -1.45 -14.65
N ASP A 110 -9.08 -1.32 -14.74
CA ASP A 110 -9.78 -0.04 -14.59
C ASP A 110 -9.64 0.52 -13.16
N GLY A 111 -9.73 -0.35 -12.14
CA GLY A 111 -9.50 0.04 -10.75
C GLY A 111 -8.06 0.48 -10.47
N ILE A 112 -7.07 -0.16 -11.11
CA ILE A 112 -5.67 0.27 -11.07
C ILE A 112 -5.52 1.63 -11.75
N ALA A 113 -6.03 1.80 -12.96
CA ALA A 113 -5.95 3.06 -13.70
C ALA A 113 -6.56 4.20 -12.88
N SER A 114 -7.78 4.04 -12.39
CA SER A 114 -8.48 5.02 -11.54
C SER A 114 -7.70 5.34 -10.25
N THR A 115 -7.14 4.32 -9.59
CA THR A 115 -6.34 4.53 -8.36
C THR A 115 -5.06 5.30 -8.65
N PHE A 116 -4.35 4.99 -9.74
CA PHE A 116 -3.11 5.68 -10.10
C PHE A 116 -3.36 7.06 -10.71
N ASP A 117 -4.50 7.28 -11.36
CA ASP A 117 -4.96 8.61 -11.77
C ASP A 117 -5.16 9.50 -10.54
N PHE A 118 -5.86 9.02 -9.50
CA PHE A 118 -5.96 9.73 -8.21
C PHE A 118 -4.57 10.02 -7.61
N LEU A 119 -3.66 9.04 -7.62
CA LEU A 119 -2.30 9.25 -7.10
C LEU A 119 -1.51 10.27 -7.92
N SER A 120 -1.82 10.45 -9.21
CA SER A 120 -1.13 11.41 -10.07
C SER A 120 -1.41 12.88 -9.68
N GLU A 121 -2.56 13.13 -9.03
CA GLU A 121 -3.00 14.43 -8.52
C GLU A 121 -2.21 14.87 -7.27
N ALA A 122 -1.40 13.98 -6.68
CA ALA A 122 -0.64 14.29 -5.49
C ALA A 122 0.31 15.49 -5.68
N PRO A 123 0.48 16.36 -4.67
CA PRO A 123 1.45 17.46 -4.73
C PRO A 123 2.89 16.95 -4.89
N THR A 124 3.74 17.73 -5.56
CA THR A 124 5.19 17.51 -5.59
C THR A 124 5.75 17.33 -4.18
N GLY A 125 6.68 16.38 -4.02
CA GLY A 125 7.21 16.01 -2.71
C GLY A 125 6.39 14.95 -1.97
N SER A 126 5.24 14.53 -2.51
CA SER A 126 4.53 13.33 -2.02
C SER A 126 5.37 12.05 -2.22
N ARG A 127 5.00 11.00 -1.49
CA ARG A 127 5.67 9.70 -1.49
C ARG A 127 4.66 8.58 -1.70
N LEU A 128 5.03 7.56 -2.45
CA LEU A 128 4.20 6.37 -2.68
C LEU A 128 4.98 5.13 -2.29
N LEU A 129 4.42 4.33 -1.39
CA LEU A 129 4.84 2.96 -1.10
C LEU A 129 3.77 2.01 -1.60
N PHE A 130 4.08 1.15 -2.56
CA PHE A 130 3.14 0.11 -2.97
C PHE A 130 3.83 -1.23 -3.18
N THR A 131 3.04 -2.30 -3.11
CA THR A 131 3.48 -3.61 -3.56
C THR A 131 2.64 -4.09 -4.73
N TYR A 132 3.18 -5.05 -5.45
CA TYR A 132 2.51 -5.69 -6.55
C TYR A 132 2.92 -7.16 -6.62
N VAL A 133 2.08 -8.00 -7.23
CA VAL A 133 2.44 -9.38 -7.53
C VAL A 133 3.10 -9.43 -8.91
N LYS A 134 4.21 -10.17 -9.04
CA LYS A 134 4.90 -10.36 -10.33
C LYS A 134 3.95 -10.95 -11.39
N GLN A 135 3.89 -10.34 -12.56
CA GLN A 135 3.04 -10.80 -13.67
C GLN A 135 3.34 -12.26 -14.05
N SER A 136 4.62 -12.67 -14.06
CA SER A 136 5.03 -14.06 -14.31
C SER A 136 4.42 -15.08 -13.33
N PHE A 137 4.06 -14.67 -12.11
CA PHE A 137 3.33 -15.53 -11.18
C PHE A 137 1.85 -15.66 -11.56
N LEU A 138 1.22 -14.60 -12.07
CA LEU A 138 -0.16 -14.63 -12.56
C LEU A 138 -0.29 -15.48 -13.83
N ASP A 139 0.68 -15.36 -14.73
CA ASP A 139 0.71 -16.11 -15.99
C ASP A 139 1.01 -17.61 -15.79
N GLY A 140 1.54 -17.97 -14.61
CA GLY A 140 1.90 -19.33 -14.24
C GLY A 140 3.32 -19.74 -14.67
N ASP A 141 4.12 -18.80 -15.19
CA ASP A 141 5.49 -19.01 -15.65
C ASP A 141 6.47 -19.24 -14.50
N ASP A 142 6.27 -18.55 -13.37
CA ASP A 142 7.13 -18.65 -12.18
C ASP A 142 6.31 -18.87 -10.89
N ILE A 143 5.65 -20.02 -10.80
CA ILE A 143 4.90 -20.41 -9.59
C ILE A 143 5.86 -20.78 -8.44
N GLY A 144 7.06 -21.26 -8.77
CA GLY A 144 8.04 -21.77 -7.82
C GLY A 144 7.44 -22.69 -6.74
N GLY A 145 7.77 -22.41 -5.49
CA GLY A 145 7.27 -23.12 -4.30
C GLY A 145 5.86 -22.73 -3.84
N LEU A 146 5.16 -21.85 -4.56
CA LEU A 146 3.92 -21.21 -4.09
C LEU A 146 2.65 -21.80 -4.73
N LYS A 147 2.69 -23.08 -5.16
CA LYS A 147 1.56 -23.78 -5.82
C LYS A 147 0.23 -23.64 -5.09
N MET A 148 0.23 -23.72 -3.75
CA MET A 148 -1.01 -23.60 -2.96
C MET A 148 -1.58 -22.18 -3.00
N ILE A 149 -0.72 -21.16 -3.04
CA ILE A 149 -1.15 -19.76 -3.20
C ILE A 149 -1.73 -19.59 -4.60
N TYR A 150 -1.01 -20.04 -5.64
CA TYR A 150 -1.48 -19.95 -7.03
C TYR A 150 -2.87 -20.58 -7.23
N LYS A 151 -3.09 -21.79 -6.69
CA LYS A 151 -4.40 -22.45 -6.71
C LYS A 151 -5.46 -21.71 -5.88
N GLY A 152 -5.06 -21.10 -4.77
CA GLY A 152 -5.94 -20.40 -3.86
C GLY A 152 -6.34 -19.00 -4.32
N THR A 153 -5.54 -18.38 -5.19
CA THR A 153 -5.73 -16.99 -5.63
C THR A 153 -5.93 -16.90 -7.13
N VAL A 154 -4.87 -17.13 -7.93
CA VAL A 154 -4.87 -16.96 -9.39
C VAL A 154 -5.88 -17.87 -10.07
N GLN A 155 -5.87 -19.19 -9.79
CA GLN A 155 -6.82 -20.12 -10.41
C GLN A 155 -8.28 -19.90 -9.98
N LYS A 156 -8.52 -19.12 -8.93
CA LYS A 156 -9.85 -18.72 -8.48
C LYS A 156 -10.27 -17.35 -9.02
N GLY A 157 -9.42 -16.69 -9.81
CA GLY A 157 -9.66 -15.33 -10.32
C GLY A 157 -9.65 -14.25 -9.23
N LEU A 158 -9.04 -14.51 -8.08
CA LEU A 158 -8.96 -13.52 -6.99
C LEU A 158 -7.86 -12.49 -7.23
N TRP A 159 -6.75 -12.92 -7.82
CA TRP A 159 -5.65 -12.04 -8.20
C TRP A 159 -5.76 -11.75 -9.69
N LYS A 160 -5.95 -10.47 -10.02
CA LYS A 160 -6.34 -9.97 -11.33
C LYS A 160 -5.22 -9.17 -12.01
N PHE A 161 -4.37 -8.51 -11.22
CA PHE A 161 -3.36 -7.59 -11.71
C PHE A 161 -1.95 -7.95 -11.23
N GLY A 162 -0.97 -7.77 -12.11
CA GLY A 162 0.44 -7.96 -11.82
C GLY A 162 1.31 -7.00 -12.63
N LEU A 163 2.57 -6.85 -12.23
CA LEU A 163 3.55 -6.06 -12.97
C LEU A 163 4.82 -6.85 -13.25
N ASN A 164 5.48 -6.51 -14.34
CA ASN A 164 6.84 -6.98 -14.63
C ASN A 164 7.85 -6.10 -13.88
N PRO A 165 8.75 -6.69 -13.06
CA PRO A 165 9.73 -5.90 -12.30
C PRO A 165 10.58 -4.93 -13.13
N GLU A 166 10.89 -5.31 -14.37
CA GLU A 166 11.72 -4.52 -15.28
C GLU A 166 11.01 -3.27 -15.81
N THR A 167 9.67 -3.24 -15.81
CA THR A 167 8.87 -2.15 -16.41
C THR A 167 8.03 -1.38 -15.39
N VAL A 168 8.29 -1.55 -14.09
CA VAL A 168 7.56 -0.82 -13.02
C VAL A 168 7.76 0.69 -13.14
N ALA A 169 8.97 1.14 -13.48
CA ALA A 169 9.24 2.57 -13.66
C ALA A 169 8.45 3.15 -14.85
N ASP A 170 8.37 2.41 -15.95
CA ASP A 170 7.59 2.81 -17.13
C ASP A 170 6.09 2.87 -16.82
N PHE A 171 5.58 1.95 -15.99
CA PHE A 171 4.20 1.98 -15.51
C PHE A 171 3.88 3.24 -14.69
N LEU A 172 4.81 3.69 -13.83
CA LEU A 172 4.61 4.86 -12.96
C LEU A 172 4.83 6.20 -13.65
N THR A 173 5.61 6.22 -14.73
CA THR A 173 6.01 7.46 -15.43
C THR A 173 4.82 8.30 -15.93
N PRO A 174 3.79 7.73 -16.58
CA PRO A 174 2.60 8.48 -17.01
C PRO A 174 1.86 9.17 -15.86
N PHE A 175 1.94 8.61 -14.64
CA PHE A 175 1.31 9.16 -13.44
C PHE A 175 2.20 10.16 -12.69
N GLY A 176 3.38 10.49 -13.24
CA GLY A 176 4.29 11.48 -12.66
C GLY A 176 5.05 11.01 -11.41
N TRP A 177 5.15 9.69 -11.21
CA TRP A 177 5.88 9.09 -10.09
C TRP A 177 7.25 8.57 -10.55
N GLU A 178 8.29 8.96 -9.83
CA GLU A 178 9.65 8.44 -10.05
C GLU A 178 9.98 7.37 -9.01
N VAL A 179 10.40 6.19 -9.46
CA VAL A 179 10.91 5.12 -8.58
C VAL A 179 12.24 5.51 -7.95
N VAL A 180 12.30 5.52 -6.62
CA VAL A 180 13.54 5.76 -5.85
C VAL A 180 14.11 4.46 -5.29
N ALA A 181 13.26 3.50 -4.94
CA ALA A 181 13.71 2.17 -4.56
C ALA A 181 12.71 1.10 -5.03
N HIS A 182 13.23 -0.01 -5.48
CA HIS A 182 12.45 -1.18 -5.89
C HIS A 182 13.14 -2.42 -5.33
N GLU A 183 12.55 -3.01 -4.29
CA GLU A 183 13.20 -4.02 -3.47
C GLU A 183 12.40 -5.32 -3.49
N SER A 184 13.09 -6.42 -3.76
CA SER A 184 12.51 -7.76 -3.69
C SER A 184 12.23 -8.16 -2.24
N SER A 185 11.35 -9.15 -2.07
CA SER A 185 11.09 -9.72 -0.75
C SER A 185 12.35 -10.38 -0.15
N GLU A 186 13.25 -10.88 -0.99
CA GLU A 186 14.54 -11.49 -0.62
C GLU A 186 15.53 -10.46 -0.08
N GLU A 187 15.69 -9.32 -0.76
CA GLU A 187 16.58 -8.23 -0.33
C GLU A 187 16.11 -7.64 1.00
N ILE A 188 14.80 -7.41 1.12
CA ILE A 188 14.18 -6.97 2.38
C ILE A 188 14.43 -8.02 3.48
N ALA A 189 14.25 -9.30 3.18
CA ALA A 189 14.49 -10.37 4.15
C ALA A 189 15.94 -10.43 4.63
N ALA A 190 16.90 -10.35 3.71
CA ALA A 190 18.32 -10.32 4.03
C ALA A 190 18.67 -9.13 4.94
N ARG A 191 18.01 -7.99 4.78
CA ARG A 191 18.22 -6.80 5.62
C ARG A 191 17.65 -6.93 7.03
N TYR A 192 16.42 -7.45 7.18
CA TYR A 192 15.69 -7.35 8.45
C TYR A 192 15.58 -8.65 9.25
N ILE A 193 15.66 -9.83 8.63
CA ILE A 193 15.44 -11.10 9.33
C ILE A 193 16.65 -11.54 10.16
N PRO A 194 17.92 -11.47 9.68
CA PRO A 194 19.06 -12.02 10.40
C PRO A 194 19.19 -11.50 11.84
N ALA A 195 19.00 -10.19 12.03
CA ALA A 195 19.09 -9.54 13.35
C ALA A 195 18.03 -10.03 14.35
N THR A 196 16.97 -10.68 13.89
CA THR A 196 15.91 -11.22 14.78
C THR A 196 16.23 -12.60 15.33
N GLY A 197 17.20 -13.33 14.75
CA GLY A 197 17.47 -14.73 15.07
C GLY A 197 16.34 -15.70 14.70
N ARG A 198 15.33 -15.26 13.94
CA ARG A 198 14.15 -16.05 13.55
C ARG A 198 14.25 -16.52 12.11
N THR A 199 13.66 -17.68 11.82
CA THR A 199 13.40 -18.14 10.46
C THR A 199 12.00 -17.70 10.05
N ILE A 200 11.91 -16.68 9.18
CA ILE A 200 10.64 -16.13 8.70
C ILE A 200 10.55 -16.37 7.18
N ARG A 201 9.40 -16.87 6.72
CA ARG A 201 9.12 -17.06 5.29
C ARG A 201 8.80 -15.72 4.61
N THR A 202 9.20 -15.57 3.36
CA THR A 202 8.93 -14.42 2.51
C THR A 202 7.93 -14.76 1.41
N MET A 203 7.35 -13.75 0.78
CA MET A 203 6.57 -13.88 -0.45
C MET A 203 7.43 -13.37 -1.63
N PRO A 204 8.24 -14.23 -2.29
CA PRO A 204 9.18 -13.82 -3.35
C PRO A 204 8.53 -13.10 -4.54
N ILE A 205 7.22 -13.26 -4.67
CA ILE A 205 6.41 -12.73 -5.77
C ILE A 205 5.88 -11.33 -5.50
N GLU A 206 6.16 -10.75 -4.34
CA GLU A 206 5.59 -9.45 -3.93
C GLU A 206 6.70 -8.44 -3.56
N PRO A 207 7.31 -7.77 -4.57
CA PRO A 207 8.26 -6.68 -4.36
C PRO A 207 7.60 -5.43 -3.76
N VAL A 208 8.43 -4.52 -3.24
CA VAL A 208 8.00 -3.23 -2.72
C VAL A 208 8.64 -2.11 -3.53
N VAL A 209 7.84 -1.13 -3.91
CA VAL A 209 8.26 0.06 -4.64
C VAL A 209 8.10 1.28 -3.73
N TYR A 210 9.13 2.12 -3.70
CA TYR A 210 9.10 3.46 -3.11
C TYR A 210 9.33 4.48 -4.20
N ALA A 211 8.38 5.39 -4.38
CA ALA A 211 8.40 6.41 -5.41
C ALA A 211 8.15 7.81 -4.84
N VAL A 212 8.58 8.82 -5.57
CA VAL A 212 8.43 10.24 -5.23
C VAL A 212 7.66 10.98 -6.32
N ARG A 213 6.80 11.91 -5.92
CA ARG A 213 6.12 12.80 -6.87
C ARG A 213 7.04 13.98 -7.20
N ARG A 214 7.36 14.13 -8.49
CA ARG A 214 8.09 15.30 -9.02
C ARG A 214 7.15 16.40 -9.48
#